data_AF-A0A327YRL2-F1
#
_entry.id   AF-A0A327YRL2-F1
#
_cell.length_a   1.000
_cell.length_b   1.000
_cell.length_c   1.000
_cell.angle_alpha   90.00
_cell.angle_beta   90.00
_cell.angle_gamma   90.00
#
_symmetry.space_group_name_H-M   'P 1'
#
loop_
_entity.id
_entity.type
_entity.pdbx_description
1 polymer ?
#
loop_
_entity_poly.entity_id
_entity_poly.type
_entity_poly.pdbx_seq_one_letter_code
_entity_poly.pdbx_strand_id
1 'polypeptide(L)' 'MNMWEQQGSGNEPPQLYFEVNGEKRCSVTYQEKTDTFIFEVYEKGSKQKYYQFDNIDMIAIEIFELLQM' A
#
# COMPACT_ATOMS: atom_id res chain seq x y z
N MET A 1 12.36 -14.46 -0.86
CA MET A 1 12.37 -13.39 -1.86
C MET A 1 10.94 -12.97 -2.05
N ASN A 2 10.61 -11.78 -1.58
CA ASN A 2 9.23 -11.30 -1.57
C ASN A 2 8.89 -10.69 -2.94
N MET A 3 7.65 -10.83 -3.39
CA MET A 3 7.27 -10.46 -4.77
C MET A 3 7.39 -8.95 -5.08
N TRP A 4 7.46 -8.09 -4.07
CA TRP A 4 7.65 -6.64 -4.22
C TRP A 4 9.11 -6.27 -4.53
N GLU A 5 10.08 -7.10 -4.15
CA GLU A 5 11.50 -6.94 -4.49
C GLU A 5 11.75 -7.16 -6.00
N GLN A 6 10.85 -7.86 -6.69
CA GLN A 6 10.99 -8.19 -8.13
C GLN A 6 10.38 -7.12 -9.06
N GLN A 7 9.56 -6.19 -8.55
CA GLN A 7 8.92 -5.15 -9.38
C GLN A 7 9.80 -3.91 -9.60
N GLY A 8 10.94 -3.80 -8.92
CA GLY A 8 11.88 -2.69 -9.05
C GLY A 8 12.79 -2.80 -10.28
N SER A 9 12.24 -2.73 -11.50
CA SER A 9 13.02 -2.60 -12.74
C SER A 9 12.99 -1.17 -13.32
N GLY A 10 12.52 -0.18 -12.55
CA GLY A 10 12.42 1.22 -12.93
C GLY A 10 12.77 2.15 -11.78
N ASN A 11 13.05 3.42 -12.09
CA ASN A 11 13.51 4.46 -11.15
C ASN A 11 12.42 4.89 -10.12
N GLU A 12 11.30 4.17 -10.05
CA GLU A 12 10.16 4.44 -9.17
C GLU A 12 10.02 3.27 -8.17
N PRO A 13 9.78 3.56 -6.88
CA PRO A 13 9.63 2.51 -5.88
C PRO A 13 8.42 1.62 -6.21
N PRO A 14 8.55 0.29 -6.07
CA PRO A 14 7.46 -0.63 -6.37
C PRO A 14 6.24 -0.32 -5.48
N GLN A 15 5.08 -0.19 -6.12
CA GLN A 15 3.80 0.13 -5.49
C GLN A 15 2.78 -0.96 -5.78
N LEU A 16 2.15 -1.48 -4.73
CA LEU A 16 1.11 -2.51 -4.82
C LEU A 16 -0.26 -1.89 -4.60
N TYR A 17 -1.20 -2.17 -5.50
CA TYR A 17 -2.59 -1.72 -5.39
C TYR A 17 -3.48 -2.87 -4.91
N PHE A 18 -4.47 -2.54 -4.07
CA PHE A 18 -5.50 -3.46 -3.63
C PHE A 18 -6.87 -2.94 -4.06
N GLU A 19 -7.67 -3.82 -4.65
CA GLU A 19 -8.96 -3.48 -5.25
C GLU A 19 -10.05 -4.46 -4.87
N VAL A 20 -11.29 -3.97 -4.83
CA VAL A 20 -12.50 -4.77 -4.64
C VAL A 20 -13.41 -4.47 -5.82
N ASN A 21 -13.81 -5.50 -6.57
CA ASN A 21 -14.66 -5.37 -7.76
C ASN A 21 -14.10 -4.37 -8.81
N GLY A 22 -12.78 -4.27 -8.95
CA GLY A 22 -12.10 -3.36 -9.86
C GLY A 22 -12.01 -1.90 -9.40
N GLU A 23 -12.49 -1.59 -8.19
CA GLU A 23 -12.30 -0.28 -7.55
C GLU A 23 -11.08 -0.33 -6.63
N LYS A 24 -10.07 0.52 -6.90
CA LYS A 24 -8.89 0.65 -6.03
C LYS A 24 -9.31 1.18 -4.66
N ARG A 25 -8.94 0.45 -3.61
CA ARG A 25 -9.23 0.79 -2.21
C ARG A 25 -8.03 1.38 -1.49
N CYS A 26 -6.84 0.87 -1.80
CA CYS A 26 -5.61 1.40 -1.24
C CYS A 26 -4.38 1.02 -2.08
N SER A 27 -3.23 1.60 -1.73
CA SER A 27 -1.92 1.17 -2.21
C SER A 27 -0.86 1.17 -1.11
N VAL A 28 0.17 0.35 -1.30
CA VAL A 28 1.35 0.30 -0.44
C VAL A 28 2.61 0.54 -1.26
N THR A 29 3.44 1.46 -0.82
CA THR A 29 4.77 1.73 -1.38
C THR A 29 5.82 1.58 -0.31
N TYR A 30 6.85 0.79 -0.56
CA TYR A 30 7.99 0.70 0.35
C TYR A 30 9.00 1.83 0.12
N GLN A 31 9.48 2.44 1.20
CA GLN A 31 10.51 3.48 1.20
C GLN A 31 11.81 2.96 1.81
N GLU A 32 12.75 2.58 0.94
CA GLU A 32 14.08 2.07 1.34
C GLU A 32 14.86 3.04 2.25
N LYS A 33 14.72 4.36 2.04
CA LYS A 33 15.48 5.38 2.80
C LYS A 33 15.13 5.40 4.28
N THR A 34 13.89 5.06 4.60
CA THR A 34 13.34 5.13 5.96
C THR A 34 12.98 3.77 6.52
N ASP A 35 13.15 2.70 5.72
CA ASP A 35 12.70 1.34 6.05
C ASP A 35 11.23 1.32 6.52
N THR A 36 10.40 2.06 5.80
CA THR A 36 8.97 2.21 6.12
C THR A 36 8.10 2.01 4.89
N PHE A 37 6.80 1.86 5.13
CA PHE A 37 5.81 1.71 4.09
C PHE A 37 4.83 2.88 4.13
N ILE A 38 4.49 3.39 2.96
CA ILE A 38 3.41 4.35 2.79
C ILE A 38 2.17 3.60 2.39
N PHE A 39 1.13 3.74 3.21
CA PHE A 39 -0.20 3.22 2.97
C PHE A 39 -1.12 4.37 2.55
N GLU A 40 -1.59 4.33 1.32
CA GLU A 40 -2.52 5.32 0.75
C GLU A 40 -3.92 4.72 0.65
N VAL A 41 -4.92 5.36 1.27
CA VAL A 41 -6.32 4.92 1.26
C VAL A 41 -7.14 5.81 0.33
N TYR A 42 -7.91 5.16 -0.55
CA TYR A 42 -8.80 5.81 -1.52
C TYR A 42 -10.25 5.78 -1.00
N GLU A 43 -10.80 6.95 -0.69
CA GLU A 43 -12.21 7.12 -0.32
C GLU A 43 -12.95 7.91 -1.40
N LYS A 44 -14.07 7.38 -1.87
CA LYS A 44 -14.87 8.02 -2.92
C LYS A 44 -15.43 9.36 -2.45
N GLY A 45 -15.03 10.45 -3.13
CA GLY A 45 -15.50 11.80 -2.82
C GLY A 45 -14.74 12.52 -1.69
N SER A 46 -13.70 11.88 -1.13
CA SER A 46 -12.83 12.46 -0.11
C SER A 46 -11.40 12.60 -0.63
N LYS A 47 -10.59 13.40 0.07
CA LYS A 47 -9.13 13.40 -0.16
C LYS A 47 -8.55 12.06 0.29
N GLN A 48 -7.53 11.61 -0.45
CA GLN A 48 -6.72 10.46 -0.10
C GLN A 48 -6.09 10.65 1.28
N LYS A 49 -6.05 9.58 2.06
CA LYS A 49 -5.39 9.54 3.37
C LYS A 49 -4.09 8.76 3.24
N TYR A 50 -3.05 9.25 3.91
CA TYR A 50 -1.72 8.63 3.91
C TYR A 50 -1.31 8.30 5.32
N TYR A 51 -0.80 7.09 5.50
CA TYR A 51 -0.28 6.57 6.74
C TYR A 51 1.11 6.01 6.50
N GLN A 52 1.99 6.12 7.49
CA GLN A 52 3.30 5.52 7.45
C GLN A 52 3.40 4.43 8.52
N PHE A 53 3.90 3.28 8.13
CA PHE A 53 4.10 2.14 9.01
C PHE A 53 5.54 1.66 8.91
N ASP A 54 6.10 1.19 10.02
CA ASP A 54 7.40 0.52 10.11
C ASP A 54 7.26 -1.02 10.17
N ASN A 55 6.03 -1.53 10.26
CA ASN A 55 5.74 -2.96 10.38
C ASN A 55 4.76 -3.42 9.30
N ILE A 56 5.21 -4.36 8.46
CA ILE A 56 4.42 -4.94 7.37
C ILE A 56 3.19 -5.71 7.83
N ASP A 57 3.23 -6.36 8.99
CA ASP A 57 2.11 -7.13 9.52
C ASP A 57 0.95 -6.21 9.92
N MET A 58 1.25 -5.01 10.44
CA MET A 58 0.21 -4.02 10.76
C MET A 58 -0.49 -3.53 9.50
N ILE A 59 0.26 -3.30 8.42
CA ILE A 59 -0.30 -2.88 7.13
C ILE A 59 -1.20 -3.98 6.56
N ALA A 60 -0.77 -5.24 6.67
CA ALA A 60 -1.56 -6.37 6.20
C ALA A 60 -2.92 -6.46 6.92
N ILE A 61 -2.94 -6.22 8.24
CA ILE A 61 -4.19 -6.17 9.02
C ILE A 61 -5.07 -5.00 8.57
N GLU A 62 -4.51 -3.80 8.44
CA GLU A 62 -5.26 -2.61 8.01
C GLU A 62 -5.86 -2.77 6.61
N ILE A 63 -5.09 -3.35 5.67
CA ILE A 63 -5.61 -3.69 4.34
C ILE A 63 -6.74 -4.69 4.46
N PHE A 64 -6.57 -5.75 5.24
CA PHE A 64 -7.60 -6.76 5.41
C PHE A 64 -8.90 -6.13 5.93
N GLU A 65 -8.83 -5.32 6.98
CA GLU A 65 -10.00 -4.62 7.54
C GLU A 65 -10.63 -3.66 6.53
N LEU A 66 -9.82 -2.88 5.80
CA LEU A 66 -10.30 -1.95 4.78
C LEU A 66 -11.06 -2.64 3.64
N LEU A 67 -10.62 -3.82 3.22
CA LEU A 67 -11.22 -4.57 2.10
C LEU A 67 -12.49 -5.35 2.50
N GLN A 68 -12.72 -5.57 3.80
CA GLN A 68 -13.96 -6.20 4.30
C GLN A 68 -15.13 -5.20 4.44
N MET A 69 -14.87 -3.89 4.33
CA MET A 69 -15.87 -2.81 4.46
C MET A 69 -16.60 -2.47 3.17
#